data_AF-A0A358HPK5-F1
#
_entry.id   AF-A0A358HPK5-F1
#
_cell.length_a   1.000
_cell.length_b   1.000
_cell.length_c   1.000
_cell.angle_alpha   90.00
_cell.angle_beta   90.00
_cell.angle_gamma   90.00
#
_symmetry.space_group_name_H-M   'P 1'
#
loop_
_entity.id
_entity.type
_entity.pdbx_description
1 polymer ?
#
loop_
_entity_poly.entity_id
_entity_poly.type
_entity_poly.pdbx_seq_one_letter_code
_entity_poly.pdbx_strand_id
1 'polypeptide(L)'
;MTNVKRRDFLTKSAIGAAATGAAVVAAPNIARAQETFNWKMTNAYGPGSPFYVTGPGSPEDFCKRVTEMSNGRLNIQHFAAGEL
;
A
#
# COMPACT_ATOMS: atom_id res chain seq x y z
N MET A 1 15.74 13.99 -52.80
CA MET A 1 15.52 14.32 -51.38
C MET A 1 14.12 13.86 -51.00
N THR A 2 14.02 12.81 -50.18
CA THR A 2 12.74 12.19 -49.79
C THR A 2 11.95 13.14 -48.89
N ASN A 3 10.90 13.75 -49.43
CA ASN A 3 9.96 14.55 -48.66
C ASN A 3 9.20 13.66 -47.68
N VAL A 4 9.69 13.57 -46.44
CA VAL A 4 8.96 12.92 -45.34
C VAL A 4 7.69 13.74 -45.11
N LYS A 5 6.54 13.19 -45.49
CA LYS A 5 5.23 13.79 -45.21
C LYS A 5 5.05 13.77 -43.70
N ARG A 6 5.21 14.93 -43.06
CA ARG A 6 5.08 15.11 -41.60
C ARG A 6 3.82 14.44 -41.04
N ARG A 7 2.72 14.46 -41.79
CA ARG A 7 1.46 13.80 -41.44
C ARG A 7 1.55 12.27 -41.40
N ASP A 8 2.21 11.64 -42.37
CA ASP A 8 2.40 10.18 -42.38
C ASP A 8 3.32 9.73 -41.24
N PHE A 9 4.34 10.54 -40.90
CA PHE A 9 5.22 10.26 -39.77
C PHE A 9 4.44 10.30 -38.45
N LEU A 10 3.62 11.34 -38.23
CA LEU A 10 2.81 11.50 -37.03
C LEU A 10 1.74 10.39 -36.88
N THR A 11 1.09 10.01 -37.99
CA THR A 11 0.11 8.92 -37.97
C THR A 11 0.76 7.58 -37.66
N LYS A 12 1.93 7.27 -38.25
CA LYS A 12 2.66 6.03 -37.98
C LYS A 12 3.22 5.98 -36.56
N SER A 13 3.71 7.10 -36.02
CA SER A 13 4.19 7.16 -34.63
C SER A 13 3.06 7.02 -33.61
N ALA A 14 1.88 7.58 -33.88
CA ALA A 14 0.72 7.45 -32.99
C ALA A 14 0.21 6.00 -32.89
N ILE A 15 0.17 5.29 -34.01
CA ILE A 15 -0.23 3.88 -34.06
C ILE A 15 0.84 2.98 -33.38
N GLY A 16 2.13 3.27 -33.59
CA GLY A 16 3.23 2.55 -32.93
C GLY A 16 3.30 2.77 -31.41
N ALA A 17 2.98 3.98 -30.93
CA ALA A 17 2.91 4.30 -29.51
C ALA A 17 1.72 3.64 -28.81
N ALA A 18 0.58 3.48 -29.51
CA ALA A 18 -0.58 2.77 -28.99
C ALA A 18 -0.29 1.27 -28.74
N ALA A 19 0.51 0.64 -29.62
CA ALA A 19 0.81 -0.78 -29.53
C ALA A 19 1.86 -1.15 -28.47
N THR A 20 2.73 -0.21 -28.07
CA THR A 20 3.88 -0.50 -27.18
C THR A 20 3.85 0.26 -25.86
N GLY A 21 3.22 1.44 -25.78
CA GLY A 21 3.18 2.28 -24.59
C GLY A 21 1.78 2.52 -24.02
N ALA A 22 0.76 2.61 -24.88
CA ALA A 22 -0.61 2.83 -24.38
C ALA A 22 -1.17 1.60 -23.64
N ALA A 23 -0.70 0.39 -23.92
CA ALA A 23 -1.06 -0.78 -23.11
C ALA A 23 -0.51 -0.72 -21.68
N VAL A 24 0.60 0.01 -21.43
CA VAL A 24 1.17 0.20 -20.08
C VAL A 24 0.50 1.37 -19.36
N VAL A 25 0.11 2.43 -20.10
CA VAL A 25 -0.60 3.60 -19.55
C VAL A 25 -2.11 3.34 -19.36
N ALA A 26 -2.70 2.48 -20.19
CA ALA A 26 -4.10 2.06 -20.13
C ALA A 26 -4.30 0.67 -19.52
N ALA A 27 -3.23 -0.04 -19.15
CA ALA A 27 -3.37 -1.06 -18.13
C ALA A 27 -3.80 -0.29 -16.88
N PRO A 28 -5.02 -0.51 -16.34
CA PRO A 28 -5.22 -0.14 -14.95
C PRO A 28 -4.06 -0.80 -14.22
N ASN A 29 -3.32 -0.01 -13.43
CA ASN A 29 -2.56 -0.60 -12.34
C ASN A 29 -3.65 -1.27 -11.50
N ILE A 30 -3.95 -2.53 -11.81
CA ILE A 30 -4.72 -3.41 -10.95
C ILE A 30 -3.76 -3.56 -9.77
N ALA A 31 -3.84 -2.60 -8.86
CA ALA A 31 -3.37 -2.76 -7.51
C ALA A 31 -4.03 -4.05 -7.07
N ARG A 32 -3.28 -5.15 -7.16
CA ARG A 32 -3.71 -6.46 -6.67
C ARG A 32 -4.29 -6.19 -5.28
N ALA A 33 -5.50 -6.71 -5.03
CA ALA A 33 -6.21 -6.55 -3.77
C ALA A 33 -5.18 -6.54 -2.63
N GLN A 34 -5.05 -5.37 -1.99
CA GLN A 34 -3.83 -5.05 -1.27
C GLN A 34 -3.59 -6.13 -0.20
N GLU A 35 -2.38 -6.72 -0.15
CA GLU A 35 -2.06 -7.87 0.70
C GLU A 35 -2.48 -7.65 2.16
N THR A 36 -2.94 -8.73 2.82
CA THR A 36 -3.27 -8.71 4.25
C THR A 36 -2.07 -9.20 5.06
N PHE A 37 -1.71 -8.44 6.09
CA PHE A 37 -0.61 -8.71 7.00
C PHE A 37 -1.14 -8.95 8.41
N ASN A 38 -0.65 -10.01 9.05
CA ASN A 38 -0.89 -10.30 10.45
C ASN A 38 0.44 -10.27 11.19
N TRP A 39 0.64 -9.27 12.05
CA TRP A 39 1.88 -9.06 12.78
C TRP A 39 1.67 -9.22 14.29
N LYS A 40 2.76 -9.57 14.98
CA LYS A 40 2.85 -9.56 16.43
C LYS A 40 3.76 -8.42 16.85
N MET A 41 3.33 -7.62 17.82
CA MET A 41 4.07 -6.48 18.36
C MET A 41 4.27 -6.68 19.85
N THR A 42 5.49 -6.43 20.34
CA THR A 42 5.81 -6.44 21.77
C THR A 42 6.13 -5.02 22.25
N ASN A 43 5.94 -4.76 23.54
CA ASN A 43 6.45 -3.55 24.19
C ASN A 43 7.33 -3.89 25.41
N ALA A 44 7.89 -2.86 26.05
CA ALA A 44 8.76 -3.00 27.22
C ALA A 44 8.03 -2.83 28.57
N TYR A 45 6.71 -2.66 28.57
CA TYR A 45 5.94 -2.31 29.76
C TYR A 45 5.10 -3.49 30.23
N GLY A 46 4.94 -3.63 31.54
CA GLY A 46 4.12 -4.68 32.13
C GLY A 46 2.63 -4.55 31.77
N PRO A 47 1.86 -5.66 31.82
CA PRO A 47 0.46 -5.69 31.41
C PRO A 47 -0.40 -4.69 32.21
N GLY A 48 -1.38 -4.07 31.54
CA GLY A 48 -2.30 -3.12 32.16
C GLY A 48 -1.72 -1.74 32.49
N SER A 49 -0.46 -1.45 32.14
CA SER A 49 0.15 -0.14 32.36
C SER A 49 -0.63 0.97 31.63
N PRO A 50 -1.17 1.98 32.34
CA PRO A 50 -1.94 3.06 31.71
C PRO A 50 -1.09 3.86 30.73
N PHE A 51 -1.62 4.17 29.56
CA PHE A 51 -0.97 4.84 28.42
C PHE A 51 0.21 4.09 27.80
N TYR A 52 0.84 3.17 28.52
CA TYR A 52 2.00 2.39 28.05
C TYR A 52 1.63 1.01 27.48
N VAL A 53 0.45 0.49 27.83
CA VAL A 53 -0.18 -0.70 27.24
C VAL A 53 -1.59 -0.36 26.78
N THR A 54 -2.40 0.24 27.66
CA THR A 54 -3.83 0.49 27.44
C THR A 54 -4.16 1.99 27.41
N GLY A 55 -5.27 2.36 26.76
CA GLY A 55 -5.78 3.73 26.73
C GLY A 55 -5.31 4.58 25.54
N PRO A 56 -5.71 5.86 25.45
CA PRO A 56 -5.43 6.71 24.30
C PRO A 56 -3.92 6.88 24.05
N GLY A 57 -3.49 6.69 22.80
CA GLY A 57 -2.07 6.78 22.43
C GLY A 57 -1.19 5.60 22.87
N SER A 58 -1.77 4.59 23.52
CA SER A 58 -1.08 3.37 23.91
C SER A 58 -0.83 2.42 22.71
N PRO A 59 -0.01 1.37 22.88
CA PRO A 59 0.15 0.33 21.87
C PRO A 59 -1.16 -0.34 21.44
N GLU A 60 -2.12 -0.56 22.35
CA GLU A 60 -3.45 -1.09 21.99
C GLU A 60 -4.22 -0.12 21.09
N ASP A 61 -4.23 1.17 21.44
CA ASP A 61 -4.89 2.21 20.63
C ASP A 61 -4.21 2.35 19.26
N PHE A 62 -2.87 2.27 19.21
CA PHE A 62 -2.11 2.24 17.96
C PHE A 62 -2.51 1.06 17.07
N CYS A 63 -2.51 -0.17 17.61
CA CYS A 63 -2.86 -1.37 16.85
C CYS A 63 -4.29 -1.28 16.30
N LYS A 64 -5.23 -0.78 17.12
CA LYS A 64 -6.61 -0.56 16.71
C LYS A 64 -6.70 0.44 15.54
N ARG A 65 -6.04 1.60 15.65
CA ARG A 65 -6.03 2.62 14.58
C ARG A 65 -5.40 2.10 13.30
N VAL A 66 -4.31 1.34 13.39
CA VAL A 66 -3.68 0.73 12.22
C VAL A 66 -4.65 -0.21 11.51
N THR A 67 -5.36 -1.06 12.26
CA THR A 67 -6.41 -1.92 11.70
C THR A 67 -7.51 -1.11 11.03
N GLU A 68 -8.02 -0.06 11.67
CA GLU A 68 -9.08 0.80 11.12
C GLU A 68 -8.62 1.55 9.86
N MET A 69 -7.47 2.22 9.91
CA MET A 69 -6.92 2.99 8.79
C MET A 69 -6.51 2.13 7.60
N SER A 70 -6.18 0.86 7.83
CA SER A 70 -5.85 -0.09 6.78
C SER A 70 -7.07 -0.86 6.25
N ASN A 71 -8.29 -0.54 6.69
CA ASN A 71 -9.50 -1.32 6.40
C ASN A 71 -9.32 -2.82 6.71
N GLY A 72 -8.71 -3.13 7.86
CA GLY A 72 -8.48 -4.50 8.34
C GLY A 72 -7.33 -5.24 7.66
N ARG A 73 -6.59 -4.61 6.74
CA ARG A 73 -5.51 -5.28 6.01
C ARG A 73 -4.22 -5.42 6.80
N LEU A 74 -3.93 -4.51 7.72
CA LEU A 74 -2.81 -4.62 8.63
C LEU A 74 -3.35 -4.85 10.04
N ASN A 75 -3.33 -6.11 10.46
CA ASN A 75 -3.80 -6.54 11.76
C ASN A 75 -2.60 -6.82 12.68
N ILE A 76 -2.50 -6.08 13.79
CA ILE A 76 -1.39 -6.18 14.73
C ILE A 76 -1.93 -6.70 16.06
N GLN A 77 -1.43 -7.86 16.49
CA GLN A 77 -1.65 -8.37 17.83
C GLN A 77 -0.57 -7.84 18.77
N HIS A 78 -0.97 -7.04 19.75
CA HIS A 78 -0.08 -6.51 20.78
C HIS A 78 0.10 -7.52 21.92
N PHE A 79 1.32 -7.58 22.45
CA PHE A 79 1.76 -8.34 23.61
C PHE A 79 2.52 -7.41 24.56
N ALA A 80 2.14 -7.40 25.84
CA ALA A 80 2.89 -6.71 26.87
C ALA A 80 4.23 -7.42 27.17
N ALA A 81 5.09 -6.78 27.97
CA ALA A 81 6.36 -7.37 28.36
C ALA A 81 6.15 -8.73 29.05
N GLY A 82 6.78 -9.76 28.50
CA GLY A 82 6.71 -11.13 29.02
C GLY A 82 5.52 -11.98 28.53
N GLU A 83 4.68 -11.46 27.62
CA GLU A 83 3.55 -12.22 27.06
C GLU A 83 3.88 -12.99 25.78
N LEU A 84 5.06 -12.77 25.18
CA LEU A 84 5.55 -13.41 23.95
C LEU A 84 6.87 -14.16 24.17
#